data_AF-W7MWJ5-F1
#
_entry.id   AF-W7MWJ5-F1
#
_cell.length_a   1.000
_cell.length_b   1.000
_cell.length_c   1.000
_cell.angle_alpha   90.00
_cell.angle_beta   90.00
_cell.angle_gamma   90.00
#
_symmetry.space_group_name_H-M   'P 1'
#
loop_
_entity.id
_entity.type
_entity.pdbx_description
1 polymer ?
#
loop_
_entity_poly.entity_id
_entity_poly.type
_entity_poly.pdbx_seq_one_letter_code
_entity_poly.pdbx_strand_id
1 'polypeptide(L)'
;MIMEQLSEETVDKALCLIQDEPCLPHPLGKLLSSFITQALHPPVAAAHVLNYCHPGQHREAELRALVSDWTFIIESITKYGTTPPVPDSRTKAQILKRDGNRCCITGKPAGFGDPLVVMPVILAPSRWLEAEPRVHEMLRAFFSPPYLDWWLAYTERLKRVDPIDGHWLVRRSAAEAYRNGVVKLHRLQPSMIEYRVGWCLIVTVEPMIDVDGQYPLLGDHSRTGIRKVDARFIGTQARLASSIRWLEVRKLIADNETSIAQAGKQPSASRPGLISTIFQICRTVFWRAWLLNPKFIRLYAYKALRKIGHHLYGSTSSLAVSRLPFGLYLKATNEGAFNESKALDLVHKYTSVPVPRVLDLVSDSRTTYLLTTGLRGKPLARAMDMFSDRDCHEFVYQMQSFVSQIRAVPPVGPKNCICNTLGQACSDPRIRDGDPVGPFEGEASFSQYLRHPDDPARRGHKIVLTHADLNLRNILVDKVTRLDGTRGWAVSGIVDWENSGFYPEYWDCTKAQFEGFRWDERWTRALLEVFRPFGGYVKEIELEKRSWSEGDGAF
;
A
#
# COMPACT_ATOMS: atom_id res chain seq x y z
N MET A 1 -33.57 -7.76 -3.49
CA MET A 1 -33.66 -6.63 -2.55
C MET A 1 -33.63 -7.05 -1.07
N ILE A 2 -34.71 -7.55 -0.45
CA ILE A 2 -34.69 -7.87 1.00
C ILE A 2 -33.67 -8.98 1.35
N MET A 3 -33.61 -10.06 0.56
CA MET A 3 -32.64 -11.14 0.79
C MET A 3 -31.19 -10.73 0.51
N GLU A 4 -30.97 -9.81 -0.43
CA GLU A 4 -29.62 -9.27 -0.71
C GLU A 4 -29.16 -8.35 0.43
N GLN A 5 -30.05 -7.49 0.93
CA GLN A 5 -29.77 -6.64 2.10
C GLN A 5 -29.45 -7.46 3.35
N LEU A 6 -30.23 -8.51 3.64
CA LEU A 6 -29.96 -9.43 4.75
C LEU A 6 -28.61 -10.16 4.59
N SER A 7 -28.21 -10.45 3.35
CA SER A 7 -26.95 -11.12 3.06
C SER A 7 -25.74 -10.20 3.23
N GLU A 8 -25.88 -8.93 2.85
CA GLU A 8 -24.85 -7.89 3.03
C GLU A 8 -24.68 -7.56 4.51
N GLU A 9 -25.79 -7.38 5.24
CA GLU A 9 -25.79 -7.16 6.68
C GLU A 9 -25.10 -8.30 7.46
N THR A 10 -25.26 -9.54 7.00
CA THR A 10 -24.58 -10.71 7.61
C THR A 10 -23.07 -10.66 7.42
N VAL A 11 -22.61 -10.27 6.22
CA VAL A 11 -21.18 -10.13 5.93
C VAL A 11 -20.57 -9.01 6.77
N ASP A 12 -21.22 -7.85 6.83
CA ASP A 12 -20.74 -6.71 7.59
C ASP A 12 -20.67 -7.04 9.09
N LYS A 13 -21.69 -7.68 9.65
CA LYS A 13 -21.67 -8.15 11.06
C LYS A 13 -20.48 -9.05 11.36
N ALA A 14 -20.18 -10.00 10.48
CA ALA A 14 -19.05 -10.91 10.66
C ALA A 14 -17.70 -10.18 10.51
N LEU A 15 -17.58 -9.22 9.59
CA LEU A 15 -16.37 -8.43 9.43
C LEU A 15 -16.14 -7.50 10.62
N CYS A 16 -17.17 -6.82 11.13
CA CYS A 16 -17.09 -6.01 12.35
C CYS A 16 -16.65 -6.87 13.54
N LEU A 17 -17.23 -8.06 13.73
CA LEU A 17 -16.82 -9.00 14.79
C LEU A 17 -15.31 -9.31 14.73
N ILE A 18 -14.74 -9.45 13.54
CA ILE A 18 -13.30 -9.71 13.35
C ILE A 18 -12.44 -8.45 13.58
N GLN A 19 -12.96 -7.27 13.23
CA GLN A 19 -12.21 -6.00 13.21
C GLN A 19 -12.25 -5.21 14.53
N ASP A 20 -13.35 -5.32 15.26
CA ASP A 20 -13.61 -4.59 16.51
C ASP A 20 -13.03 -5.30 17.73
N GLU A 21 -12.71 -6.59 17.61
CA GLU A 21 -12.15 -7.37 18.70
C GLU A 21 -10.62 -7.20 18.80
N PRO A 22 -10.09 -6.63 19.90
CA PRO A 22 -8.65 -6.41 20.09
C PRO A 22 -7.83 -7.69 20.24
N CYS A 23 -8.48 -8.87 20.18
CA CYS A 23 -7.86 -10.16 20.46
C CYS A 23 -7.07 -10.76 19.29
N LEU A 24 -7.27 -10.28 18.06
CA LEU A 24 -6.54 -10.76 16.88
C LEU A 24 -5.45 -9.74 16.49
N PRO A 25 -4.17 -9.97 16.85
CA PRO A 25 -3.10 -9.08 16.43
C PRO A 25 -2.98 -9.05 14.90
N HIS A 26 -2.60 -7.90 14.34
CA HIS A 26 -2.39 -7.78 12.90
C HIS A 26 -1.28 -8.73 12.43
N PRO A 27 -1.46 -9.49 11.32
CA PRO A 27 -2.53 -9.39 10.32
C PRO A 27 -3.65 -10.46 10.48
N LEU A 28 -3.80 -11.09 11.64
CA LEU A 28 -4.70 -12.25 11.79
C LEU A 28 -6.16 -11.91 11.49
N GLY A 29 -6.63 -10.74 11.90
CA GLY A 29 -7.97 -10.26 11.54
C GLY A 29 -8.13 -10.13 10.03
N LYS A 30 -7.16 -9.52 9.31
CA LYS A 30 -7.20 -9.40 7.84
C LYS A 30 -7.15 -10.76 7.13
N LEU A 31 -6.37 -11.69 7.67
CA LEU A 31 -6.32 -13.07 7.20
C LEU A 31 -7.68 -13.75 7.33
N LEU A 32 -8.37 -13.62 8.47
CA LEU A 32 -9.70 -14.19 8.65
C LEU A 32 -10.77 -13.45 7.83
N SER A 33 -10.70 -12.13 7.70
CA SER A 33 -11.59 -11.38 6.80
C SER A 33 -11.44 -11.82 5.34
N SER A 34 -10.26 -12.29 4.92
CA SER A 34 -10.06 -12.83 3.57
C SER A 34 -10.80 -14.15 3.33
N PHE A 35 -11.04 -14.95 4.37
CA PHE A 35 -11.91 -16.15 4.28
C PHE A 35 -13.34 -15.75 3.88
N ILE A 36 -13.89 -14.69 4.48
CA ILE A 36 -15.24 -14.22 4.15
C ILE A 36 -15.26 -13.55 2.76
N THR A 37 -14.42 -12.54 2.57
CA THR A 37 -14.48 -11.67 1.38
C THR A 37 -14.06 -12.36 0.08
N GLN A 38 -13.28 -13.44 0.15
CA GLN A 38 -12.85 -14.19 -1.03
C GLN A 38 -13.56 -15.54 -1.19
N ALA A 39 -14.53 -15.88 -0.33
CA ALA A 39 -15.33 -17.09 -0.49
C ALA A 39 -16.11 -17.07 -1.82
N LEU A 40 -16.48 -18.26 -2.31
CA LEU A 40 -17.40 -18.38 -3.44
C LEU A 40 -18.74 -17.69 -3.15
N HIS A 41 -19.22 -17.81 -1.89
CA HIS A 41 -20.42 -17.16 -1.39
C HIS A 41 -20.12 -16.48 -0.03
N PRO A 42 -19.73 -15.19 -0.03
CA PRO A 42 -19.37 -14.48 1.20
C PRO A 42 -20.40 -14.57 2.35
N PRO A 43 -21.72 -14.51 2.11
CA PRO A 43 -22.70 -14.66 3.20
C PRO A 43 -22.65 -16.01 3.92
N VAL A 44 -22.32 -17.10 3.22
CA VAL A 44 -22.20 -18.44 3.82
C VAL A 44 -20.96 -18.52 4.69
N ALA A 45 -19.83 -17.97 4.22
CA ALA A 45 -18.60 -17.88 5.01
C ALA A 45 -18.77 -16.97 6.23
N ALA A 46 -19.46 -15.84 6.09
CA ALA A 46 -19.81 -14.95 7.20
C ALA A 46 -20.68 -15.66 8.24
N ALA A 47 -21.74 -16.36 7.82
CA ALA A 47 -22.59 -17.14 8.70
C ALA A 47 -21.82 -18.25 9.43
N HIS A 48 -20.86 -18.89 8.77
CA HIS A 48 -19.97 -19.88 9.42
C HIS A 48 -19.18 -19.26 10.58
N VAL A 49 -18.58 -18.07 10.38
CA VAL A 49 -17.87 -17.36 11.46
C VAL A 49 -18.81 -16.99 12.60
N LEU A 50 -19.97 -16.41 12.30
CA LEU A 50 -20.95 -15.99 13.32
C LEU A 50 -21.53 -17.15 14.12
N ASN A 51 -21.75 -18.30 13.48
CA ASN A 51 -22.25 -19.50 14.15
C ASN A 51 -21.19 -20.19 15.01
N TYR A 52 -19.91 -20.06 14.63
CA TYR A 52 -18.79 -20.64 15.39
C TYR A 52 -18.40 -19.77 16.58
N CYS A 53 -18.51 -18.44 16.44
CA CYS A 53 -18.08 -17.49 17.47
C CYS A 53 -19.25 -17.01 18.31
N HIS A 54 -19.38 -17.54 19.54
CA HIS A 54 -20.45 -17.15 20.45
C HIS A 54 -20.08 -15.90 21.27
N PRO A 55 -21.06 -15.06 21.66
CA PRO A 55 -20.80 -13.98 22.61
C PRO A 55 -20.38 -14.52 23.97
N GLY A 56 -19.23 -14.05 24.48
CA GLY A 56 -18.76 -14.40 25.83
C GLY A 56 -17.24 -14.58 25.93
N GLN A 57 -16.81 -15.18 27.05
CA GLN A 57 -15.40 -15.32 27.42
C GLN A 57 -14.56 -16.19 26.47
N HIS A 58 -15.18 -17.01 25.63
CA HIS A 58 -14.48 -17.95 24.73
C HIS A 58 -14.23 -17.41 23.31
N ARG A 59 -14.82 -16.25 22.97
CA ARG A 59 -14.78 -15.67 21.61
C ARG A 59 -13.37 -15.52 21.05
N GLU A 60 -12.43 -15.08 21.88
CA GLU A 60 -11.02 -14.92 21.48
C GLU A 60 -10.37 -16.25 21.09
N ALA A 61 -10.64 -17.31 21.86
CA ALA A 61 -10.13 -18.64 21.55
C ALA A 61 -10.76 -19.22 20.28
N GLU A 62 -12.07 -19.00 20.09
CA GLU A 62 -12.83 -19.42 18.91
C GLU A 62 -12.31 -18.72 17.63
N LEU A 63 -12.11 -17.40 17.67
CA LEU A 63 -11.54 -16.65 16.54
C LEU A 63 -10.12 -17.12 16.20
N ARG A 64 -9.29 -17.40 17.21
CA ARG A 64 -7.95 -17.95 16.98
C ARG A 64 -7.98 -19.38 16.42
N ALA A 65 -8.95 -20.19 16.81
CA ALA A 65 -9.15 -21.51 16.23
C ALA A 65 -9.50 -21.41 14.73
N LEU A 66 -10.42 -20.51 14.35
CA LEU A 66 -10.73 -20.24 12.94
C LEU A 66 -9.51 -19.75 12.16
N VAL A 67 -8.70 -18.87 12.73
CA VAL A 67 -7.44 -18.42 12.10
C VAL A 67 -6.46 -19.59 11.90
N SER A 68 -6.36 -20.49 12.88
CA SER A 68 -5.53 -21.69 12.80
C SER A 68 -6.01 -22.63 11.68
N ASP A 69 -7.31 -22.92 11.63
CA ASP A 69 -7.91 -23.78 10.61
C ASP A 69 -7.76 -23.17 9.21
N TRP A 70 -7.96 -21.85 9.08
CA TRP A 70 -7.74 -21.15 7.81
C TRP A 70 -6.28 -21.18 7.36
N THR A 71 -5.35 -20.97 8.30
CA THR A 71 -3.91 -21.08 8.03
C THR A 71 -3.56 -22.49 7.54
N PHE A 72 -4.08 -23.53 8.20
CA PHE A 72 -3.89 -24.92 7.78
C PHE A 72 -4.40 -25.16 6.35
N ILE A 73 -5.58 -24.66 6.00
CA ILE A 73 -6.18 -24.81 4.66
C ILE A 73 -5.24 -24.22 3.59
N ILE A 74 -4.74 -23.00 3.80
CA ILE A 74 -3.89 -22.30 2.83
C ILE A 74 -2.51 -22.95 2.74
N GLU A 75 -1.89 -23.29 3.88
CA GLU A 75 -0.57 -23.93 3.92
C GLU A 75 -0.61 -25.34 3.29
N SER A 76 -1.74 -26.03 3.34
CA SER A 76 -1.93 -27.34 2.70
C SER A 76 -1.80 -27.29 1.18
N ILE A 77 -1.99 -26.12 0.56
CA ILE A 77 -1.73 -25.89 -0.87
C ILE A 77 -0.34 -25.28 -1.07
N THR A 78 0.01 -24.26 -0.30
CA THR A 78 1.17 -23.41 -0.62
C THR A 78 2.50 -23.97 -0.12
N LYS A 79 2.53 -24.53 1.09
CA LYS A 79 3.74 -25.00 1.77
C LYS A 79 3.87 -26.52 1.76
N TYR A 80 2.75 -27.20 1.98
CA TYR A 80 2.67 -28.66 2.08
C TYR A 80 1.89 -29.30 0.91
N GLY A 81 1.68 -28.55 -0.17
CA GLY A 81 0.97 -29.03 -1.35
C GLY A 81 1.76 -30.12 -2.08
N THR A 82 1.04 -31.11 -2.58
CA THR A 82 1.60 -32.20 -3.37
C THR A 82 1.68 -31.79 -4.84
N THR A 83 2.85 -31.97 -5.45
CA THR A 83 3.02 -31.67 -6.88
C THR A 83 2.31 -32.74 -7.72
N PRO A 84 1.43 -32.35 -8.67
CA PRO A 84 0.83 -33.29 -9.62
C PRO A 84 1.90 -34.03 -10.46
N PRO A 85 1.57 -35.17 -11.07
CA PRO A 85 2.51 -35.92 -11.89
C PRO A 85 3.12 -35.05 -13.00
N VAL A 86 4.45 -35.11 -13.15
CA VAL A 86 5.17 -34.36 -14.18
C VAL A 86 4.69 -34.84 -15.56
N PRO A 87 4.28 -33.94 -16.47
CA PRO A 87 3.84 -34.33 -17.80
C PRO A 87 4.98 -34.99 -18.59
N ASP A 88 4.67 -36.06 -19.32
CA ASP A 88 5.61 -36.69 -20.25
C ASP A 88 5.91 -35.77 -21.45
N SER A 89 6.83 -36.19 -22.32
CA SER A 89 7.23 -35.39 -23.50
C SER A 89 6.07 -35.12 -24.46
N ARG A 90 5.11 -36.04 -24.60
CA ARG A 90 3.95 -35.90 -25.48
C ARG A 90 2.98 -34.87 -24.93
N THR A 91 2.64 -34.97 -23.65
CA THR A 91 1.75 -34.02 -22.97
C THR A 91 2.38 -32.64 -22.90
N LYS A 92 3.70 -32.53 -22.66
CA LYS A 92 4.42 -31.24 -22.75
C LYS A 92 4.24 -30.60 -24.12
N ALA A 93 4.43 -31.35 -25.21
CA ALA A 93 4.24 -30.82 -26.56
C ALA A 93 2.79 -30.34 -26.80
N GLN A 94 1.80 -31.06 -26.27
CA GLN A 94 0.40 -30.62 -26.33
C GLN A 94 0.16 -29.32 -25.55
N ILE A 95 0.73 -29.19 -24.35
CA ILE A 95 0.63 -27.95 -23.54
C ILE A 95 1.25 -26.77 -24.29
N LEU A 96 2.45 -26.93 -24.86
CA LEU A 96 3.10 -25.88 -25.64
C LEU A 96 2.24 -25.41 -26.82
N LYS A 97 1.62 -26.36 -27.52
CA LYS A 97 0.72 -26.08 -28.65
C LYS A 97 -0.56 -25.39 -28.19
N ARG A 98 -1.18 -25.89 -27.11
CA ARG A 98 -2.39 -25.32 -26.50
C ARG A 98 -2.16 -23.87 -26.07
N ASP A 99 -1.03 -23.59 -25.43
CA ASP A 99 -0.72 -22.29 -24.83
C ASP A 99 -0.02 -21.32 -25.82
N GLY A 100 0.13 -21.72 -27.08
CA GLY A 100 0.63 -20.86 -28.16
C GLY A 100 2.09 -20.41 -27.98
N ASN A 101 2.92 -21.18 -27.28
CA ASN A 101 4.31 -20.81 -26.94
C ASN A 101 4.45 -19.42 -26.27
N ARG A 102 3.44 -19.04 -25.48
CA ARG A 102 3.42 -17.80 -24.71
C ARG A 102 3.11 -18.09 -23.25
N CYS A 103 3.51 -17.18 -22.37
CA CYS A 103 3.17 -17.28 -20.97
C CYS A 103 1.66 -17.06 -20.78
N CYS A 104 0.98 -18.04 -20.18
CA CYS A 104 -0.44 -17.99 -19.84
C CYS A 104 -0.85 -16.87 -18.87
N ILE A 105 0.11 -16.20 -18.22
CA ILE A 105 -0.17 -15.09 -17.29
C ILE A 105 0.18 -13.75 -17.93
N THR A 106 1.38 -13.64 -18.52
CA THR A 106 1.90 -12.36 -19.03
C THR A 106 1.65 -12.15 -20.52
N GLY A 107 1.23 -13.16 -21.29
CA GLY A 107 1.09 -13.08 -22.74
C GLY A 107 2.43 -13.04 -23.51
N LYS A 108 3.57 -12.94 -22.81
CA LYS A 108 4.89 -12.76 -23.42
C LYS A 108 5.55 -14.08 -23.84
N PRO A 109 6.40 -14.06 -24.89
CA PRO A 109 7.23 -15.22 -25.25
C PRO A 109 8.34 -15.45 -24.20
N ALA A 110 9.22 -16.44 -24.38
CA ALA A 110 10.40 -16.59 -23.52
C ALA A 110 11.30 -15.33 -23.57
N GLY A 111 11.88 -14.94 -22.43
CA GLY A 111 12.82 -13.82 -22.32
C GLY A 111 14.23 -14.28 -21.93
N PHE A 112 15.24 -13.46 -22.21
CA PHE A 112 16.59 -13.67 -21.72
C PHE A 112 16.59 -13.61 -20.18
N GLY A 113 16.87 -14.73 -19.51
CA GLY A 113 16.80 -14.85 -18.05
C GLY A 113 15.42 -15.21 -17.46
N ASP A 114 14.36 -15.26 -18.26
CA ASP A 114 13.01 -15.64 -17.83
C ASP A 114 12.36 -16.60 -18.85
N PRO A 115 12.74 -17.88 -18.83
CA PRO A 115 12.29 -18.87 -19.80
C PRO A 115 10.84 -19.29 -19.56
N LEU A 116 10.20 -19.81 -20.62
CA LEU A 116 8.93 -20.50 -20.51
C LEU A 116 9.14 -21.91 -19.94
N VAL A 117 8.32 -22.28 -18.96
CA VAL A 117 8.34 -23.55 -18.27
C VAL A 117 6.93 -24.13 -18.18
N VAL A 118 6.82 -25.45 -18.30
CA VAL A 118 5.57 -26.16 -18.02
C VAL A 118 5.50 -26.45 -16.53
N MET A 119 4.51 -25.86 -15.86
CA MET A 119 4.34 -25.94 -14.41
C MET A 119 2.92 -26.37 -14.06
N PRO A 120 2.70 -26.99 -12.90
CA PRO A 120 1.34 -27.15 -12.39
C PRO A 120 0.72 -25.77 -12.14
N VAL A 121 -0.58 -25.66 -12.38
CA VAL A 121 -1.33 -24.42 -12.12
C VAL A 121 -1.37 -24.15 -10.62
N ILE A 122 -1.65 -25.18 -9.82
CA ILE A 122 -1.70 -25.13 -8.36
C ILE A 122 -1.32 -26.51 -7.81
N LEU A 123 -0.83 -26.56 -6.57
CA LEU A 123 -0.49 -27.82 -5.91
C LEU A 123 -1.75 -28.48 -5.33
N ALA A 124 -1.74 -29.82 -5.27
CA ALA A 124 -2.87 -30.60 -4.74
C ALA A 124 -2.85 -30.59 -3.20
N PRO A 125 -3.98 -30.28 -2.53
CA PRO A 125 -4.04 -30.20 -1.07
C PRO A 125 -4.24 -31.58 -0.41
N SER A 126 -3.23 -32.45 -0.44
CA SER A 126 -3.35 -33.81 0.11
C SER A 126 -3.79 -33.85 1.58
N ARG A 127 -3.40 -32.85 2.38
CA ARG A 127 -3.78 -32.75 3.79
C ARG A 127 -5.27 -32.49 4.03
N TRP A 128 -6.03 -32.06 3.01
CA TRP A 128 -7.47 -31.87 3.15
C TRP A 128 -8.22 -33.21 3.29
N LEU A 129 -7.71 -34.30 2.72
CA LEU A 129 -8.36 -35.63 2.78
C LEU A 129 -8.50 -36.17 4.22
N GLU A 130 -7.56 -35.79 5.09
CA GLU A 130 -7.46 -36.26 6.47
C GLU A 130 -7.73 -35.11 7.48
N ALA A 131 -8.26 -33.99 7.00
CA ALA A 131 -8.50 -32.82 7.84
C ALA A 131 -9.63 -33.08 8.84
N GLU A 132 -9.57 -32.40 9.99
CA GLU A 132 -10.60 -32.49 11.02
C GLU A 132 -11.98 -32.03 10.49
N PRO A 133 -13.10 -32.50 11.07
CA PRO A 133 -14.44 -32.11 10.63
C PRO A 133 -14.66 -30.59 10.59
N ARG A 134 -14.14 -29.84 11.56
CA ARG A 134 -14.23 -28.37 11.59
C ARG A 134 -13.59 -27.69 10.38
N VAL A 135 -12.45 -28.22 9.92
CA VAL A 135 -11.73 -27.71 8.74
C VAL A 135 -12.53 -28.01 7.47
N HIS A 136 -13.17 -29.17 7.39
CA HIS A 136 -14.07 -29.52 6.30
C HIS A 136 -15.28 -28.59 6.22
N GLU A 137 -15.91 -28.26 7.35
CA GLU A 137 -17.02 -27.30 7.38
C GLU A 137 -16.57 -25.91 6.92
N MET A 138 -15.38 -25.46 7.32
CA MET A 138 -14.80 -24.20 6.85
C MET A 138 -14.54 -24.24 5.33
N LEU A 139 -14.01 -25.35 4.80
CA LEU A 139 -13.81 -25.55 3.35
C LEU A 139 -15.14 -25.55 2.58
N ARG A 140 -16.20 -26.18 3.12
CA ARG A 140 -17.55 -26.17 2.53
C ARG A 140 -18.10 -24.74 2.48
N ALA A 141 -17.94 -23.97 3.54
CA ALA A 141 -18.37 -22.58 3.60
C ALA A 141 -17.61 -21.69 2.61
N PHE A 142 -16.32 -21.95 2.39
CA PHE A 142 -15.49 -21.17 1.46
C PHE A 142 -15.76 -21.50 -0.01
N PHE A 143 -15.80 -22.79 -0.38
CA PHE A 143 -15.84 -23.23 -1.77
C PHE A 143 -17.23 -23.66 -2.27
N SER A 144 -18.20 -23.93 -1.39
CA SER A 144 -19.39 -24.76 -1.60
C SER A 144 -19.10 -26.28 -1.64
N PRO A 145 -20.07 -27.13 -1.24
CA PRO A 145 -19.89 -28.59 -1.25
C PRO A 145 -19.46 -29.18 -2.60
N PRO A 146 -20.12 -28.86 -3.75
CA PRO A 146 -19.74 -29.48 -5.04
C PRO A 146 -18.31 -29.15 -5.48
N TYR A 147 -17.83 -27.95 -5.14
CA TYR A 147 -16.48 -27.53 -5.46
C TYR A 147 -15.47 -28.27 -4.55
N LEU A 148 -15.74 -28.36 -3.25
CA LEU A 148 -14.90 -29.12 -2.33
C LEU A 148 -14.83 -30.60 -2.72
N ASP A 149 -15.97 -31.24 -3.01
CA ASP A 149 -16.03 -32.65 -3.40
C ASP A 149 -15.18 -32.92 -4.65
N TRP A 150 -15.16 -31.98 -5.60
CA TRP A 150 -14.26 -32.07 -6.75
C TRP A 150 -12.78 -32.02 -6.36
N TRP A 151 -12.40 -31.12 -5.45
CA TRP A 151 -11.02 -31.02 -4.95
C TRP A 151 -10.57 -32.29 -4.23
N LEU A 152 -11.43 -32.86 -3.39
CA LEU A 152 -11.16 -34.12 -2.69
C LEU A 152 -10.99 -35.27 -3.70
N ALA A 153 -11.89 -35.40 -4.67
CA ALA A 153 -11.80 -36.43 -5.70
C ALA A 153 -10.57 -36.27 -6.62
N TYR A 154 -10.23 -35.03 -7.00
CA TYR A 154 -9.01 -34.74 -7.76
C TYR A 154 -7.76 -35.15 -6.99
N THR A 155 -7.70 -34.81 -5.70
CA THR A 155 -6.56 -35.06 -4.83
C THR A 155 -6.38 -36.55 -4.53
N GLU A 156 -7.47 -37.27 -4.26
CA GLU A 156 -7.46 -38.73 -4.08
C GLU A 156 -6.93 -39.45 -5.32
N ARG A 157 -7.28 -38.95 -6.51
CA ARG A 157 -6.93 -39.55 -7.80
C ARG A 157 -5.67 -38.96 -8.42
N LEU A 158 -4.90 -38.14 -7.70
CA LEU A 158 -3.83 -37.30 -8.27
C LEU A 158 -2.87 -38.04 -9.20
N LYS A 159 -2.51 -39.29 -8.89
CA LYS A 159 -1.61 -40.13 -9.70
C LYS A 159 -2.20 -40.61 -11.04
N ARG A 160 -3.53 -40.53 -11.20
CA ARG A 160 -4.29 -41.01 -12.35
C ARG A 160 -4.88 -39.87 -13.19
N VAL A 161 -4.74 -38.62 -12.74
CA VAL A 161 -5.26 -37.47 -13.49
C VAL A 161 -4.32 -37.14 -14.65
N ASP A 162 -4.89 -36.90 -15.82
CA ASP A 162 -4.14 -36.43 -16.98
C ASP A 162 -3.55 -35.04 -16.67
N PRO A 163 -2.21 -34.86 -16.76
CA PRO A 163 -1.57 -33.60 -16.47
C PRO A 163 -2.00 -32.43 -17.36
N ILE A 164 -2.64 -32.68 -18.52
CA ILE A 164 -3.02 -31.65 -19.50
C ILE A 164 -3.89 -30.54 -18.88
N ASP A 165 -4.86 -30.88 -18.03
CA ASP A 165 -5.80 -29.89 -17.46
C ASP A 165 -5.21 -29.13 -16.26
N GLY A 166 -4.17 -29.69 -15.63
CA GLY A 166 -3.55 -29.19 -14.40
C GLY A 166 -2.21 -28.47 -14.61
N HIS A 167 -1.72 -28.41 -15.84
CA HIS A 167 -0.45 -27.76 -16.19
C HIS A 167 -0.63 -26.70 -17.27
N TRP A 168 0.28 -25.73 -17.27
CA TRP A 168 0.31 -24.61 -18.21
C TRP A 168 1.73 -24.15 -18.53
N LEU A 169 1.87 -23.39 -19.61
CA LEU A 169 3.11 -22.76 -20.03
C LEU A 169 3.20 -21.35 -19.45
N VAL A 170 4.21 -21.09 -18.62
CA VAL A 170 4.37 -19.79 -17.95
C VAL A 170 5.84 -19.39 -17.89
N ARG A 171 6.10 -18.08 -17.81
CA ARG A 171 7.41 -17.56 -17.44
C ARG A 171 7.69 -17.91 -15.97
N ARG A 172 8.96 -18.16 -15.62
CA ARG A 172 9.34 -18.54 -14.25
C ARG A 172 8.98 -17.44 -13.25
N SER A 173 9.25 -16.19 -13.60
CA SER A 173 8.92 -15.03 -12.75
C SER A 173 7.40 -14.92 -12.49
N ALA A 174 6.59 -15.13 -13.53
CA ALA A 174 5.14 -15.08 -13.45
C ALA A 174 4.56 -16.22 -12.62
N ALA A 175 5.12 -17.43 -12.74
CA ALA A 175 4.73 -18.58 -11.93
C ALA A 175 5.02 -18.34 -10.44
N GLU A 176 6.16 -17.73 -10.12
CA GLU A 176 6.52 -17.40 -8.74
C GLU A 176 5.60 -16.32 -8.15
N ALA A 177 5.32 -15.25 -8.90
CA ALA A 177 4.38 -14.22 -8.50
C ALA A 177 2.96 -14.78 -8.27
N TYR A 178 2.50 -15.67 -9.14
CA TYR A 178 1.22 -16.36 -9.01
C TYR A 178 1.17 -17.28 -7.78
N ARG A 179 2.19 -18.12 -7.59
CA ARG A 179 2.28 -19.02 -6.42
C ARG A 179 2.30 -18.25 -5.11
N ASN A 180 2.95 -17.09 -5.08
CA ASN A 180 3.05 -16.23 -3.89
C ASN A 180 1.84 -15.29 -3.72
N GLY A 181 0.77 -15.48 -4.51
CA GLY A 181 -0.47 -14.69 -4.42
C GLY A 181 -0.35 -13.24 -4.89
N VAL A 182 0.78 -12.82 -5.47
CA VAL A 182 0.99 -11.45 -5.96
C VAL A 182 0.10 -11.17 -7.17
N VAL A 183 -0.10 -12.20 -8.01
CA VAL A 183 -0.98 -12.16 -9.18
C VAL A 183 -2.09 -13.16 -9.02
N LYS A 184 -3.29 -12.78 -9.43
CA LYS A 184 -4.45 -13.64 -9.59
C LYS A 184 -5.08 -13.46 -10.97
N LEU A 185 -5.79 -14.47 -11.43
CA LEU A 185 -6.48 -14.45 -12.71
C LEU A 185 -8.00 -14.52 -12.47
N HIS A 186 -8.72 -13.50 -12.93
CA HIS A 186 -10.16 -13.43 -12.80
C HIS A 186 -10.82 -13.83 -14.11
N ARG A 187 -11.57 -14.93 -14.12
CA ARG A 187 -12.34 -15.33 -15.31
C ARG A 187 -13.35 -14.25 -15.67
N LEU A 188 -13.34 -13.80 -16.93
CA LEU A 188 -14.33 -12.86 -17.45
C LEU A 188 -15.56 -13.61 -17.90
N GLN A 189 -16.69 -13.45 -17.21
CA GLN A 189 -17.95 -14.04 -17.66
C GLN A 189 -18.49 -13.24 -18.87
N PRO A 190 -19.07 -13.91 -19.89
CA PRO A 190 -19.38 -15.35 -19.98
C PRO A 190 -18.25 -16.23 -20.55
N SER A 191 -17.06 -15.67 -20.82
CA SER A 191 -15.95 -16.41 -21.42
C SER A 191 -15.38 -17.46 -20.47
N MET A 192 -15.15 -18.66 -21.02
CA MET A 192 -14.52 -19.77 -20.28
C MET A 192 -12.99 -19.78 -20.39
N ILE A 193 -12.42 -18.87 -21.19
CA ILE A 193 -10.99 -18.85 -21.52
C ILE A 193 -10.34 -17.48 -21.35
N GLU A 194 -11.11 -16.41 -21.27
CA GLU A 194 -10.57 -15.07 -21.02
C GLU A 194 -10.46 -14.82 -19.52
N TYR A 195 -9.28 -14.39 -19.11
CA TYR A 195 -9.00 -14.03 -17.72
C TYR A 195 -8.42 -12.64 -17.70
N ARG A 196 -8.77 -11.85 -16.68
CA ARG A 196 -8.11 -10.58 -16.37
C ARG A 196 -7.03 -10.81 -15.33
N VAL A 197 -5.82 -10.32 -15.59
CA VAL A 197 -4.75 -10.28 -14.59
C VAL A 197 -5.11 -9.26 -13.51
N GLY A 198 -5.17 -9.70 -12.27
CA GLY A 198 -5.37 -8.86 -11.09
C GLY A 198 -4.16 -8.91 -10.16
N TRP A 199 -3.82 -7.76 -9.57
CA TRP A 199 -2.74 -7.64 -8.61
C TRP A 199 -3.28 -7.69 -7.19
N CYS A 200 -2.65 -8.50 -6.33
CA CYS A 200 -2.88 -8.45 -4.90
C CYS A 200 -1.85 -7.50 -4.27
N LEU A 201 -2.26 -6.27 -3.99
CA LEU A 201 -1.38 -5.20 -3.54
C LEU A 201 -1.01 -5.28 -2.03
N ILE A 202 -1.30 -6.40 -1.38
CA ILE A 202 -0.89 -6.66 0.01
C ILE A 202 0.61 -6.93 0.03
N VAL A 203 1.37 -6.11 0.75
CA VAL A 203 2.84 -6.05 0.73
C VAL A 203 3.35 -5.77 -0.68
N THR A 204 3.63 -4.50 -0.95
CA THR A 204 4.15 -4.06 -2.25
C THR A 204 5.49 -4.72 -2.57
N VAL A 205 5.52 -5.59 -3.59
CA VAL A 205 6.76 -6.11 -4.19
C VAL A 205 6.94 -5.39 -5.53
N GLU A 206 7.86 -4.44 -5.58
CA GLU A 206 8.32 -3.87 -6.85
C GLU A 206 9.55 -4.64 -7.35
N PRO A 207 9.73 -4.80 -8.68
CA PRO A 207 8.80 -4.42 -9.74
C PRO A 207 7.71 -5.49 -9.97
N MET A 208 6.52 -5.03 -10.37
CA MET A 208 5.45 -5.92 -10.82
C MET A 208 5.89 -6.73 -12.05
N ILE A 209 5.43 -7.98 -12.18
CA ILE A 209 5.63 -8.74 -13.42
C ILE A 209 5.03 -7.98 -14.61
N ASP A 210 5.83 -7.84 -15.66
CA ASP A 210 5.46 -7.10 -16.86
C ASP A 210 4.51 -7.96 -17.72
N VAL A 211 3.32 -7.44 -18.02
CA VAL A 211 2.24 -8.14 -18.74
C VAL A 211 1.96 -7.48 -20.08
N ASP A 212 1.83 -8.30 -21.14
CA ASP A 212 1.42 -7.88 -22.48
C ASP A 212 -0.11 -7.95 -22.58
N GLY A 213 -0.75 -6.79 -22.38
CA GLY A 213 -2.20 -6.69 -22.22
C GLY A 213 -2.72 -7.16 -20.86
N GLN A 214 -4.01 -6.93 -20.61
CA GLN A 214 -4.66 -7.28 -19.33
C GLN A 214 -5.38 -8.64 -19.36
N TYR A 215 -5.52 -9.25 -20.55
CA TYR A 215 -6.46 -10.35 -20.77
C TYR A 215 -5.78 -11.62 -21.33
N PRO A 216 -5.06 -12.41 -20.52
CA PRO A 216 -4.58 -13.72 -20.95
C PRO A 216 -5.71 -14.64 -21.40
N LEU A 217 -5.45 -15.37 -22.48
CA LEU A 217 -6.33 -16.39 -23.06
C LEU A 217 -5.84 -17.78 -22.68
N LEU A 218 -6.52 -18.44 -21.73
CA LEU A 218 -6.30 -19.84 -21.34
C LEU A 218 -7.13 -20.81 -22.19
N GLY A 219 -7.16 -20.56 -23.50
CA GLY A 219 -7.84 -21.41 -24.49
C GLY A 219 -6.88 -22.33 -25.24
N ASP A 220 -7.43 -23.13 -26.16
CA ASP A 220 -6.61 -23.89 -27.10
C ASP A 220 -6.21 -23.02 -28.31
N HIS A 221 -5.03 -22.40 -28.25
CA HIS A 221 -4.48 -21.58 -29.34
C HIS A 221 -4.19 -22.39 -30.60
N SER A 222 -4.05 -23.71 -30.48
CA SER A 222 -3.83 -24.58 -31.63
C SER A 222 -5.09 -24.81 -32.46
N ARG A 223 -6.27 -24.59 -31.88
CA ARG A 223 -7.58 -24.91 -32.46
C ARG A 223 -7.71 -26.38 -32.89
N THR A 224 -7.01 -27.28 -32.18
CA THR A 224 -7.01 -28.72 -32.48
C THR A 224 -7.81 -29.56 -31.47
N GLY A 225 -8.58 -28.89 -30.60
CA GLY A 225 -9.45 -29.54 -29.62
C GLY A 225 -8.71 -30.02 -28.37
N ILE A 226 -7.55 -29.43 -28.07
CA ILE A 226 -6.80 -29.76 -26.86
C ILE A 226 -7.59 -29.28 -25.63
N ARG A 227 -7.69 -30.13 -24.61
CA ARG A 227 -8.39 -29.80 -23.37
C ARG A 227 -7.72 -28.62 -22.67
N LYS A 228 -8.56 -27.73 -22.14
CA LYS A 228 -8.16 -26.47 -21.52
C LYS A 228 -7.77 -26.70 -20.06
N VAL A 229 -7.05 -25.74 -19.49
CA VAL A 229 -6.82 -25.72 -18.04
C VAL A 229 -8.16 -25.71 -17.30
N ASP A 230 -8.31 -26.54 -16.27
CA ASP A 230 -9.53 -26.54 -15.47
C ASP A 230 -9.64 -25.21 -14.70
N ALA A 231 -10.73 -24.49 -14.95
CA ALA A 231 -10.97 -23.17 -14.37
C ALA A 231 -11.04 -23.19 -12.84
N ARG A 232 -11.28 -24.35 -12.20
CA ARG A 232 -11.28 -24.49 -10.74
C ARG A 232 -9.89 -24.28 -10.15
N PHE A 233 -8.82 -24.69 -10.82
CA PHE A 233 -7.46 -24.41 -10.34
C PHE A 233 -7.20 -22.90 -10.26
N ILE A 234 -7.54 -22.21 -11.35
CA ILE A 234 -7.39 -20.76 -11.46
C ILE A 234 -8.28 -20.04 -10.44
N GLY A 235 -9.54 -20.44 -10.35
CA GLY A 235 -10.51 -19.88 -9.43
C GLY A 235 -10.17 -20.11 -7.95
N THR A 236 -9.51 -21.22 -7.63
CA THR A 236 -9.04 -21.54 -6.28
C THR A 236 -7.87 -20.64 -5.88
N GLN A 237 -6.84 -20.56 -6.71
CA GLN A 237 -5.70 -19.66 -6.42
C GLN A 237 -6.16 -18.21 -6.32
N ALA A 238 -7.04 -17.76 -7.21
CA ALA A 238 -7.50 -16.37 -7.21
C ALA A 238 -8.22 -15.97 -5.91
N ARG A 239 -8.94 -16.92 -5.30
CA ARG A 239 -9.61 -16.74 -3.99
C ARG A 239 -8.63 -16.79 -2.82
N LEU A 240 -7.63 -17.67 -2.89
CA LEU A 240 -6.63 -17.81 -1.83
C LEU A 240 -5.54 -16.74 -1.88
N ALA A 241 -5.36 -16.04 -3.01
CA ALA A 241 -4.26 -15.10 -3.24
C ALA A 241 -4.10 -14.08 -2.10
N SER A 242 -5.19 -13.43 -1.66
CA SER A 242 -5.15 -12.46 -0.56
C SER A 242 -4.71 -13.11 0.75
N SER A 243 -5.21 -14.30 1.07
CA SER A 243 -4.85 -15.04 2.28
C SER A 243 -3.38 -15.46 2.28
N ILE A 244 -2.85 -15.88 1.12
CA ILE A 244 -1.43 -16.19 0.92
C ILE A 244 -0.58 -14.95 1.24
N ARG A 245 -0.98 -13.76 0.76
CA ARG A 245 -0.28 -12.51 1.06
C ARG A 245 -0.31 -12.16 2.55
N TRP A 246 -1.45 -12.35 3.23
CA TRP A 246 -1.54 -12.09 4.67
C TRP A 246 -0.71 -13.06 5.52
N LEU A 247 -0.56 -14.32 5.09
CA LEU A 247 0.39 -15.24 5.73
C LEU A 247 1.85 -14.80 5.53
N GLU A 248 2.19 -14.27 4.36
CA GLU A 248 3.52 -13.69 4.14
C GLU A 248 3.74 -12.44 4.99
N VAL A 249 2.75 -11.56 5.14
CA VAL A 249 2.80 -10.42 6.08
C VAL A 249 3.10 -10.91 7.50
N ARG A 250 2.36 -11.92 7.96
CA ARG A 250 2.52 -12.50 9.29
C ARG A 250 3.95 -12.99 9.50
N LYS A 251 4.50 -13.70 8.51
CA LYS A 251 5.88 -14.17 8.54
C LYS A 251 6.87 -13.00 8.59
N LEU A 252 6.71 -11.99 7.74
CA LEU A 252 7.59 -10.82 7.71
C LEU A 252 7.58 -10.03 9.03
N ILE A 253 6.42 -9.91 9.68
CA ILE A 253 6.30 -9.29 11.01
C ILE A 253 7.02 -10.14 12.06
N ALA A 254 6.75 -11.44 12.11
CA ALA A 254 7.40 -12.35 13.04
C ALA A 254 8.93 -12.39 12.85
N ASP A 255 9.40 -12.39 11.60
CA ASP A 255 10.83 -12.32 11.27
C ASP A 255 11.45 -11.01 11.77
N ASN A 256 10.76 -9.86 11.68
CA ASN A 256 11.26 -8.60 12.22
C ASN A 256 11.34 -8.63 13.76
N GLU A 257 10.35 -9.23 14.44
CA GLU A 257 10.29 -9.30 15.90
C GLU A 257 11.25 -10.33 16.50
N THR A 258 11.54 -11.43 15.79
CA THR A 258 12.45 -12.49 16.24
C THR A 258 13.90 -12.31 15.80
N SER A 259 14.15 -11.47 14.79
CA SER A 259 15.51 -11.12 14.37
C SER A 259 16.20 -10.32 15.47
N ILE A 260 16.84 -11.02 16.42
CA ILE A 260 17.91 -10.46 17.22
C ILE A 260 18.99 -10.07 16.22
N ALA A 261 19.24 -8.77 16.09
CA ALA A 261 20.39 -8.33 15.33
C ALA A 261 21.64 -9.05 15.87
N GLN A 262 22.13 -10.06 15.14
CA GLN A 262 23.52 -10.50 15.29
C GLN A 262 24.33 -9.21 15.24
N ALA A 263 25.08 -8.93 16.30
CA ALA A 263 25.85 -7.71 16.49
C ALA A 263 26.89 -7.57 15.36
N GLY A 264 26.45 -7.14 14.20
CA GLY A 264 27.23 -6.76 13.05
C GLY A 264 27.09 -5.25 12.93
N LYS A 265 27.83 -4.53 13.77
CA LYS A 265 27.96 -3.08 13.77
C LYS A 265 26.63 -2.35 13.59
N GLN A 266 26.01 -1.97 14.71
CA GLN A 266 25.44 -0.63 14.78
C GLN A 266 26.43 0.30 14.05
N PRO A 267 26.04 1.08 13.03
CA PRO A 267 26.70 2.35 12.89
C PRO A 267 26.33 3.05 14.18
N SER A 268 27.22 2.94 15.18
CA SER A 268 27.30 3.92 16.24
C SER A 268 27.06 5.26 15.55
N ALA A 269 26.25 6.13 16.15
CA ALA A 269 26.41 7.55 15.90
C ALA A 269 27.88 7.88 16.20
N SER A 270 28.73 7.65 15.21
CA SER A 270 30.15 7.89 15.28
C SER A 270 30.18 9.39 15.34
N ARG A 271 30.72 9.92 16.44
CA ARG A 271 31.23 11.29 16.44
C ARG A 271 31.92 11.45 15.08
N PRO A 272 31.53 12.42 14.24
CA PRO A 272 32.04 12.48 12.89
C PRO A 272 33.56 12.52 12.99
N GLY A 273 34.21 11.42 12.59
CA GLY A 273 35.66 11.35 12.57
C GLY A 273 36.17 12.49 11.69
N LEU A 274 37.41 12.93 11.92
CA LEU A 274 38.00 14.07 11.20
C LEU A 274 37.75 14.01 9.68
N ILE A 275 37.80 12.81 9.09
CA ILE A 275 37.53 12.52 7.66
C ILE A 275 36.07 12.80 7.26
N SER A 276 35.09 12.45 8.10
CA SER A 276 33.66 12.73 7.86
C SER A 276 33.40 14.23 7.88
N THR A 277 34.02 14.94 8.83
CA THR A 277 33.92 16.40 8.94
C THR A 277 34.57 17.09 7.74
N ILE A 278 35.76 16.65 7.31
CA ILE A 278 36.43 17.14 6.09
C ILE A 278 35.55 16.89 4.87
N PHE A 279 34.98 15.70 4.71
CA PHE A 279 34.09 15.39 3.60
C PHE A 279 32.83 16.27 3.61
N GLN A 280 32.25 16.54 4.78
CA GLN A 280 31.11 17.46 4.91
C GLN A 280 31.50 18.90 4.55
N ILE A 281 32.68 19.37 4.95
CA ILE A 281 33.20 20.69 4.58
C ILE A 281 33.42 20.75 3.07
N CYS A 282 34.14 19.80 2.48
CA CYS A 282 34.38 19.72 1.04
C CYS A 282 33.06 19.69 0.25
N ARG A 283 32.07 18.91 0.71
CA ARG A 283 30.73 18.87 0.11
C ARG A 283 30.04 20.23 0.18
N THR A 284 30.15 20.92 1.32
CA THR A 284 29.54 22.24 1.52
C THR A 284 30.22 23.30 0.65
N VAL A 285 31.55 23.27 0.55
CA VAL A 285 32.34 24.17 -0.30
C VAL A 285 32.03 23.91 -1.77
N PHE A 286 32.03 22.64 -2.20
CA PHE A 286 31.62 22.24 -3.55
C PHE A 286 30.21 22.73 -3.86
N TRP A 287 29.27 22.55 -2.93
CA TRP A 287 27.89 22.98 -3.14
C TRP A 287 27.77 24.50 -3.25
N ARG A 288 28.46 25.25 -2.39
CA ARG A 288 28.50 26.71 -2.49
C ARG A 288 29.11 27.16 -3.80
N ALA A 289 30.21 26.55 -4.24
CA ALA A 289 30.82 26.82 -5.54
C ALA A 289 29.86 26.47 -6.70
N TRP A 290 29.11 25.36 -6.59
CA TRP A 290 28.10 24.98 -7.57
C TRP A 290 27.01 26.04 -7.70
N LEU A 291 26.48 26.55 -6.59
CA LEU A 291 25.44 27.59 -6.58
C LEU A 291 25.89 28.93 -7.16
N LEU A 292 27.20 29.21 -7.23
CA LEU A 292 27.76 30.39 -7.92
C LEU A 292 27.69 30.26 -9.45
N ASN A 293 27.48 29.06 -9.99
CA ASN A 293 27.34 28.89 -11.44
C ASN A 293 26.08 29.60 -11.94
N PRO A 294 26.14 30.23 -13.14
CA PRO A 294 24.99 30.80 -13.82
C PRO A 294 23.78 29.85 -13.87
N LYS A 295 22.58 30.41 -13.74
CA LYS A 295 21.31 29.66 -13.72
C LYS A 295 21.19 28.69 -14.90
N PHE A 296 21.59 29.11 -16.11
CA PHE A 296 21.48 28.28 -17.31
C PHE A 296 22.34 27.00 -17.25
N ILE A 297 23.52 27.05 -16.63
CA ILE A 297 24.40 25.88 -16.43
C ILE A 297 23.73 24.90 -15.46
N ARG A 298 23.25 25.42 -14.32
CA ARG A 298 22.56 24.60 -13.30
C ARG A 298 21.31 23.94 -13.87
N LEU A 299 20.49 24.69 -14.62
CA LEU A 299 19.31 24.18 -15.31
C LEU A 299 19.63 23.07 -16.32
N TYR A 300 20.67 23.26 -17.14
CA TYR A 300 21.10 22.23 -18.10
C TYR A 300 21.53 20.95 -17.37
N ALA A 301 22.31 21.09 -16.29
CA ALA A 301 22.75 19.96 -15.48
C ALA A 301 21.56 19.22 -14.84
N TYR A 302 20.58 19.93 -14.26
CA TYR A 302 19.40 19.29 -13.65
C TYR A 302 18.52 18.60 -14.69
N LYS A 303 18.35 19.18 -15.88
CA LYS A 303 17.64 18.54 -17.01
C LYS A 303 18.36 17.28 -17.48
N ALA A 304 19.69 17.30 -17.56
CA ALA A 304 20.50 16.13 -17.91
C ALA A 304 20.40 15.03 -16.85
N LEU A 305 20.55 15.38 -15.57
CA LEU A 305 20.38 14.45 -14.45
C LEU A 305 18.98 13.85 -14.40
N ARG A 306 17.93 14.63 -14.71
CA ARG A 306 16.55 14.12 -14.80
C ARG A 306 16.40 13.03 -15.85
N LYS A 307 17.01 13.20 -17.04
CA LYS A 307 17.02 12.17 -18.09
C LYS A 307 17.75 10.90 -17.63
N ILE A 308 18.92 11.07 -17.00
CA ILE A 308 19.68 9.94 -16.42
C ILE A 308 18.86 9.23 -15.35
N GLY A 309 18.25 9.99 -14.43
CA GLY A 309 17.40 9.47 -13.37
C GLY A 309 16.21 8.67 -13.90
N HIS A 310 15.54 9.16 -14.94
CA HIS A 310 14.46 8.43 -15.60
C HIS A 310 14.92 7.10 -16.20
N HIS A 311 16.12 7.05 -16.79
CA HIS A 311 16.68 5.80 -17.31
C HIS A 311 17.09 4.82 -16.20
N LEU A 312 17.64 5.31 -15.09
CA LEU A 312 18.11 4.47 -13.99
C LEU A 312 16.99 3.99 -13.05
N TYR A 313 15.98 4.81 -12.83
CA TYR A 313 14.98 4.60 -11.77
C TYR A 313 13.54 4.56 -12.31
N GLY A 314 13.31 4.86 -13.59
CA GLY A 314 11.97 4.96 -14.16
C GLY A 314 11.23 6.23 -13.75
N SER A 315 9.90 6.22 -13.92
CA SER A 315 9.02 7.30 -13.50
C SER A 315 8.64 7.18 -12.02
N THR A 316 8.51 8.32 -11.34
CA THR A 316 7.87 8.39 -10.02
C THR A 316 6.34 8.43 -10.16
N SER A 317 5.62 8.39 -9.04
CA SER A 317 4.15 8.52 -9.00
C SER A 317 3.63 9.87 -9.52
N SER A 318 4.48 10.91 -9.52
CA SER A 318 4.21 12.20 -10.16
C SER A 318 5.15 12.40 -11.34
N LEU A 319 4.63 12.96 -12.44
CA LEU A 319 5.41 13.37 -13.61
C LEU A 319 6.31 14.59 -13.33
N ALA A 320 5.96 15.38 -12.32
CA ALA A 320 6.72 16.57 -11.90
C ALA A 320 7.95 16.20 -11.07
N VAL A 321 7.93 15.06 -10.39
CA VAL A 321 9.03 14.60 -9.53
C VAL A 321 9.95 13.66 -10.31
N SER A 322 11.24 13.67 -10.00
CA SER A 322 12.19 12.74 -10.57
C SER A 322 13.27 12.39 -9.56
N ARG A 323 13.48 11.09 -9.33
CA ARG A 323 14.63 10.61 -8.57
C ARG A 323 15.88 10.80 -9.41
N LEU A 324 16.88 11.42 -8.82
CA LEU A 324 18.18 11.67 -9.45
C LEU A 324 19.26 10.78 -8.83
N PRO A 325 20.41 10.60 -9.51
CA PRO A 325 21.60 10.00 -8.91
C PRO A 325 22.00 10.69 -7.60
N PHE A 326 22.80 10.00 -6.79
CA PHE A 326 23.33 10.49 -5.50
C PHE A 326 22.27 10.72 -4.41
N GLY A 327 21.08 10.11 -4.55
CA GLY A 327 20.00 10.26 -3.59
C GLY A 327 19.43 11.67 -3.59
N LEU A 328 19.33 12.30 -4.76
CA LEU A 328 18.74 13.61 -4.94
C LEU A 328 17.34 13.47 -5.54
N TYR A 329 16.48 14.47 -5.31
CA TYR A 329 15.17 14.58 -5.92
C TYR A 329 15.02 15.94 -6.58
N LEU A 330 14.41 15.95 -7.76
CA LEU A 330 14.12 17.15 -8.50
C LEU A 330 12.63 17.22 -8.76
N LYS A 331 12.00 18.31 -8.33
CA LYS A 331 10.63 18.67 -8.67
C LYS A 331 10.67 19.76 -9.73
N ALA A 332 10.01 19.52 -10.86
CA ALA A 332 9.86 20.47 -11.96
C ALA A 332 8.37 20.83 -12.06
N THR A 333 8.01 21.97 -11.50
CA THR A 333 6.63 22.43 -11.35
C THR A 333 6.51 23.91 -11.72
N ASN A 334 5.32 24.32 -12.14
CA ASN A 334 5.05 25.72 -12.46
C ASN A 334 4.55 26.48 -11.22
N GLU A 335 4.12 25.77 -10.17
CA GLU A 335 3.53 26.33 -8.95
C GLU A 335 4.02 25.58 -7.70
N GLY A 336 3.85 26.16 -6.52
CA GLY A 336 4.14 25.51 -5.23
C GLY A 336 5.63 25.43 -4.82
N ALA A 337 6.59 25.39 -5.75
CA ALA A 337 8.01 25.18 -5.42
C ALA A 337 8.62 26.20 -4.44
N PHE A 338 8.26 27.48 -4.54
CA PHE A 338 8.72 28.52 -3.60
C PHE A 338 8.12 28.34 -2.21
N ASN A 339 6.83 27.98 -2.15
CA ASN A 339 6.15 27.69 -0.89
C ASN A 339 6.73 26.43 -0.24
N GLU A 340 6.94 25.36 -1.02
CA GLU A 340 7.58 24.12 -0.54
C GLU A 340 8.97 24.42 0.03
N SER A 341 9.79 25.20 -0.69
CA SER A 341 11.12 25.60 -0.20
C SER A 341 11.05 26.32 1.14
N LYS A 342 10.13 27.28 1.29
CA LYS A 342 9.97 28.05 2.51
C LYS A 342 9.42 27.21 3.66
N ALA A 343 8.48 26.30 3.39
CA ALA A 343 7.95 25.36 4.35
C ALA A 343 9.05 24.44 4.90
N LEU A 344 9.86 23.85 4.01
CA LEU A 344 11.00 23.02 4.38
C LEU A 344 12.00 23.78 5.25
N ASP A 345 12.31 25.04 4.92
CA ASP A 345 13.20 25.89 5.73
C ASP A 345 12.65 26.13 7.15
N LEU A 346 11.35 26.42 7.28
CA LEU A 346 10.71 26.61 8.59
C LEU A 346 10.75 25.34 9.43
N VAL A 347 10.35 24.20 8.86
CA VAL A 347 10.33 22.92 9.56
C VAL A 347 11.74 22.50 9.97
N HIS A 348 12.72 22.67 9.08
CA HIS A 348 14.11 22.36 9.37
C HIS A 348 14.69 23.23 10.49
N LYS A 349 14.28 24.51 10.56
CA LYS A 349 14.78 25.47 11.56
C LYS A 349 14.20 25.23 12.96
N TYR A 350 12.92 24.89 13.05
CA TYR A 350 12.18 24.91 14.31
C TYR A 350 11.84 23.52 14.87
N THR A 351 12.08 22.45 14.11
CA THR A 351 11.67 21.10 14.50
C THR A 351 12.78 20.06 14.30
N SER A 352 12.58 18.88 14.87
CA SER A 352 13.37 17.69 14.61
C SER A 352 12.77 16.78 13.53
N VAL A 353 11.69 17.22 12.88
CA VAL A 353 10.98 16.41 11.87
C VAL A 353 11.92 16.13 10.69
N PRO A 354 12.05 14.86 10.26
CA PRO A 354 12.87 14.54 9.11
C PRO A 354 12.18 15.03 7.83
N VAL A 355 12.73 16.08 7.23
CA VAL A 355 12.25 16.65 5.96
C VAL A 355 13.39 16.77 4.94
N PRO A 356 13.09 16.79 3.62
CA PRO A 356 14.10 17.04 2.61
C PRO A 356 14.82 18.38 2.86
N ARG A 357 16.13 18.42 2.63
CA ARG A 357 16.87 19.68 2.63
C ARG A 357 16.83 20.30 1.24
N VAL A 358 16.42 21.56 1.16
CA VAL A 358 16.52 22.35 -0.06
C VAL A 358 18.00 22.56 -0.39
N LEU A 359 18.38 22.18 -1.60
CA LEU A 359 19.74 22.34 -2.09
C LEU A 359 19.80 23.50 -3.09
N ASP A 360 18.81 23.62 -3.96
CA ASP A 360 18.71 24.67 -4.94
C ASP A 360 17.25 24.94 -5.35
N LEU A 361 16.98 26.18 -5.74
CA LEU A 361 15.72 26.61 -6.33
C LEU A 361 16.04 27.51 -7.52
N VAL A 362 15.74 27.04 -8.73
CA VAL A 362 16.04 27.75 -9.97
C VAL A 362 14.86 27.67 -10.93
N SER A 363 14.55 28.78 -11.59
CA SER A 363 13.47 28.86 -12.57
C SER A 363 13.99 29.20 -13.96
N ASP A 364 13.33 28.66 -14.98
CA ASP A 364 13.34 29.21 -16.33
C ASP A 364 12.01 29.96 -16.61
N SER A 365 11.76 30.37 -17.84
CA SER A 365 10.57 31.16 -18.18
C SER A 365 9.24 30.42 -18.01
N ARG A 366 9.27 29.09 -17.83
CA ARG A 366 8.06 28.26 -17.78
C ARG A 366 7.97 27.40 -16.53
N THR A 367 9.10 26.98 -15.96
CA THR A 367 9.13 25.97 -14.90
C THR A 367 10.12 26.32 -13.81
N THR A 368 9.72 26.06 -12.56
CA THR A 368 10.57 26.13 -11.38
C THR A 368 11.06 24.74 -11.01
N TYR A 369 12.37 24.65 -10.75
CA TYR A 369 13.08 23.44 -10.40
C TYR A 369 13.53 23.54 -8.94
N LEU A 370 12.93 22.71 -8.09
CA LEU A 370 13.30 22.55 -6.70
C LEU A 370 14.14 21.28 -6.57
N LEU A 371 15.41 21.44 -6.20
CA LEU A 371 16.33 20.34 -5.95
C LEU A 371 16.45 20.11 -4.44
N THR A 372 16.20 18.88 -4.01
CA THR A 372 16.28 18.49 -2.60
C THR A 372 17.11 17.23 -2.38
N THR A 373 17.53 17.01 -1.14
CA THR A 373 18.05 15.70 -0.71
C THR A 373 16.92 14.68 -0.65
N GLY A 374 17.17 13.47 -1.14
CA GLY A 374 16.31 12.32 -0.88
C GLY A 374 16.39 11.87 0.57
N LEU A 375 15.26 11.40 1.08
CA LEU A 375 15.17 10.74 2.37
C LEU A 375 15.21 9.22 2.18
N ARG A 376 15.55 8.49 3.25
CA ARG A 376 15.52 7.03 3.25
C ARG A 376 14.09 6.51 3.39
N GLY A 377 13.93 5.20 3.28
CA GLY A 377 12.65 4.55 3.43
C GLY A 377 11.79 4.56 2.17
N LYS A 378 10.53 4.17 2.35
CA LYS A 378 9.50 4.12 1.32
C LYS A 378 8.21 4.75 1.84
N PRO A 379 7.29 5.21 0.96
CA PRO A 379 5.98 5.70 1.38
C PRO A 379 5.27 4.71 2.30
N LEU A 380 4.67 5.21 3.38
CA LEU A 380 3.92 4.42 4.36
C LEU A 380 2.83 3.63 3.65
N ALA A 381 2.11 4.22 2.70
CA ALA A 381 1.10 3.55 1.88
C ALA A 381 1.58 2.23 1.22
N ARG A 382 2.89 2.02 1.06
CA ARG A 382 3.48 0.80 0.49
C ARG A 382 4.03 -0.19 1.53
N ALA A 383 4.19 0.25 2.77
CA ALA A 383 4.77 -0.50 3.87
C ALA A 383 3.77 -0.86 4.97
N MET A 384 2.62 -0.17 4.99
CA MET A 384 1.66 -0.15 6.08
C MET A 384 1.13 -1.56 6.45
N ASP A 385 0.96 -2.45 5.49
CA ASP A 385 0.56 -3.85 5.76
C ASP A 385 1.58 -4.60 6.63
N MET A 386 2.86 -4.22 6.61
CA MET A 386 3.95 -4.91 7.33
C MET A 386 4.18 -4.36 8.74
N PHE A 387 3.34 -3.42 9.20
CA PHE A 387 3.45 -2.89 10.56
C PHE A 387 2.77 -3.84 11.53
N SER A 388 3.51 -4.33 12.52
CA SER A 388 2.90 -4.97 13.69
C SER A 388 2.06 -3.96 14.49
N ASP A 389 1.28 -4.44 15.46
CA ASP A 389 0.51 -3.52 16.30
C ASP A 389 1.41 -2.61 17.14
N ARG A 390 2.60 -3.11 17.52
CA ARG A 390 3.65 -2.31 18.15
C ARG A 390 4.19 -1.25 17.21
N ASP A 391 4.51 -1.60 15.95
CA ASP A 391 4.96 -0.62 14.95
C ASP A 391 3.90 0.47 14.74
N CYS A 392 2.62 0.10 14.66
CA CYS A 392 1.52 1.04 14.51
C CYS A 392 1.40 1.99 15.70
N HIS A 393 1.53 1.49 16.93
CA HIS A 393 1.51 2.32 18.13
C HIS A 393 2.70 3.29 18.20
N GLU A 394 3.90 2.80 17.92
CA GLU A 394 5.13 3.61 17.87
C GLU A 394 5.03 4.69 16.78
N PHE A 395 4.46 4.36 15.63
CA PHE A 395 4.14 5.32 14.56
C PHE A 395 3.22 6.44 15.03
N VAL A 396 2.09 6.10 15.69
CA VAL A 396 1.14 7.09 16.21
C VAL A 396 1.85 8.05 17.17
N TYR A 397 2.63 7.53 18.11
CA TYR A 397 3.38 8.33 19.08
C TYR A 397 4.41 9.26 18.40
N GLN A 398 5.14 8.73 17.41
CA GLN A 398 6.12 9.52 16.66
C GLN A 398 5.45 10.65 15.88
N MET A 399 4.33 10.36 15.22
CA MET A 399 3.57 11.36 14.46
C MET A 399 2.93 12.41 15.38
N GLN A 400 2.42 12.03 16.56
CA GLN A 400 1.96 12.99 17.57
C GLN A 400 3.09 13.96 17.94
N SER A 401 4.29 13.46 18.19
CA SER A 401 5.47 14.30 18.47
C SER A 401 5.78 15.27 17.32
N PHE A 402 5.78 14.79 16.08
CA PHE A 402 6.05 15.61 14.90
C PHE A 402 4.97 16.67 14.66
N VAL A 403 3.69 16.30 14.71
CA VAL A 403 2.58 17.24 14.56
C VAL A 403 2.65 18.32 15.65
N SER A 404 2.96 17.94 16.89
CA SER A 404 3.10 18.90 18.00
C SER A 404 4.23 19.92 17.75
N GLN A 405 5.36 19.47 17.17
CA GLN A 405 6.48 20.35 16.80
C GLN A 405 6.13 21.27 15.62
N ILE A 406 5.49 20.72 14.58
CA ILE A 406 5.07 21.48 13.40
C ILE A 406 4.12 22.60 13.81
N ARG A 407 3.13 22.31 14.66
CA ARG A 407 2.17 23.31 15.14
C ARG A 407 2.78 24.38 16.04
N ALA A 408 3.95 24.12 16.63
CA ALA A 408 4.69 25.07 17.45
C ALA A 408 5.58 26.02 16.63
N VAL A 409 5.69 25.82 15.31
CA VAL A 409 6.43 26.73 14.43
C VAL A 409 5.78 28.12 14.46
N PRO A 410 6.55 29.20 14.69
CA PRO A 410 5.98 30.55 14.79
C PRO A 410 5.37 31.01 13.46
N PRO A 411 4.28 31.80 13.50
CA PRO A 411 3.65 32.36 12.30
C PRO A 411 4.60 33.28 11.55
N VAL A 412 4.49 33.29 10.22
CA VAL A 412 5.25 34.20 9.34
C VAL A 412 4.62 35.59 9.18
N GLY A 413 3.40 35.76 9.69
CA GLY A 413 2.61 37.00 9.63
C GLY A 413 1.78 37.23 10.91
N PRO A 414 0.68 38.00 10.84
CA PRO A 414 -0.22 38.20 11.98
C PRO A 414 -0.69 36.87 12.57
N LYS A 415 -0.82 36.80 13.91
CA LYS A 415 -1.03 35.56 14.67
C LYS A 415 -2.24 34.71 14.24
N ASN A 416 -3.23 35.32 13.58
CA ASN A 416 -4.46 34.65 13.15
C ASN A 416 -4.62 34.58 11.62
N CYS A 417 -3.64 35.05 10.85
CA CYS A 417 -3.75 35.09 9.39
C CYS A 417 -3.61 33.68 8.79
N ILE A 418 -4.56 33.29 7.93
CA ILE A 418 -4.47 32.06 7.16
C ILE A 418 -3.80 32.36 5.83
N CYS A 419 -2.64 31.77 5.61
CA CYS A 419 -1.77 32.07 4.48
C CYS A 419 -0.81 30.91 4.20
N ASN A 420 -0.19 30.91 3.04
CA ASN A 420 0.90 29.97 2.75
C ASN A 420 2.16 30.34 3.58
N THR A 421 3.24 29.55 3.48
CA THR A 421 4.45 29.78 4.29
C THR A 421 5.25 31.04 3.89
N LEU A 422 4.90 31.68 2.77
CA LEU A 422 5.42 32.98 2.35
C LEU A 422 4.56 34.15 2.84
N GLY A 423 3.45 33.90 3.55
CA GLY A 423 2.49 34.93 3.95
C GLY A 423 1.54 35.37 2.83
N GLN A 424 1.43 34.58 1.76
CA GLN A 424 0.61 34.87 0.57
C GLN A 424 -0.62 33.95 0.50
N ALA A 425 -1.34 34.00 -0.62
CA ALA A 425 -2.48 33.13 -0.91
C ALA A 425 -2.11 31.63 -0.76
N CYS A 426 -3.04 30.87 -0.20
CA CYS A 426 -2.98 29.43 -0.06
C CYS A 426 -3.36 28.76 -1.38
N SER A 427 -2.75 27.62 -1.68
CA SER A 427 -3.18 26.71 -2.76
C SER A 427 -3.46 25.36 -2.14
N ASP A 428 -4.71 24.91 -2.24
CA ASP A 428 -5.15 23.59 -1.75
C ASP A 428 -6.09 22.99 -2.80
N PRO A 429 -5.79 21.82 -3.38
CA PRO A 429 -6.64 21.19 -4.40
C PRO A 429 -8.10 20.94 -3.98
N ARG A 430 -8.42 21.02 -2.69
CA ARG A 430 -9.80 20.91 -2.19
C ARG A 430 -10.59 22.21 -2.30
N ILE A 431 -9.91 23.34 -2.51
CA ILE A 431 -10.51 24.67 -2.60
C ILE A 431 -10.23 25.20 -4.00
N ARG A 432 -11.27 25.37 -4.82
CA ARG A 432 -11.15 25.94 -6.17
C ARG A 432 -10.10 25.23 -7.05
N ASP A 433 -10.09 23.90 -7.02
CA ASP A 433 -9.10 23.04 -7.72
C ASP A 433 -7.61 23.41 -7.49
N GLY A 434 -7.29 24.09 -6.40
CA GLY A 434 -5.93 24.54 -6.08
C GLY A 434 -5.59 25.96 -6.53
N ASP A 435 -6.53 26.67 -7.16
CA ASP A 435 -6.41 28.10 -7.45
C ASP A 435 -6.01 28.87 -6.17
N PRO A 436 -5.05 29.79 -6.24
CA PRO A 436 -4.66 30.57 -5.07
C PRO A 436 -5.83 31.35 -4.44
N VAL A 437 -6.03 31.20 -3.13
CA VAL A 437 -7.05 31.90 -2.34
C VAL A 437 -6.46 32.59 -1.10
N GLY A 438 -6.99 33.76 -0.75
CA GLY A 438 -6.47 34.56 0.37
C GLY A 438 -5.25 35.42 -0.01
N PRO A 439 -4.35 35.77 0.92
CA PRO A 439 -4.34 35.37 2.34
C PRO A 439 -5.57 35.93 3.08
N PHE A 440 -5.94 35.31 4.20
CA PHE A 440 -7.11 35.66 4.98
C PHE A 440 -6.73 36.26 6.33
N GLU A 441 -7.46 37.28 6.76
CA GLU A 441 -7.25 37.89 8.08
C GLU A 441 -7.48 36.92 9.24
N GLY A 442 -8.34 35.92 9.05
CA GLY A 442 -8.70 34.94 10.07
C GLY A 442 -9.56 33.80 9.55
N GLU A 443 -9.90 32.88 10.44
CA GLU A 443 -10.73 31.71 10.12
C GLU A 443 -12.11 32.10 9.57
N ALA A 444 -12.72 33.17 10.06
CA ALA A 444 -14.04 33.57 9.60
C ALA A 444 -14.09 33.93 8.11
N SER A 445 -13.06 34.62 7.58
CA SER A 445 -12.98 34.96 6.16
C SER A 445 -12.50 33.78 5.30
N PHE A 446 -11.65 32.91 5.83
CA PHE A 446 -11.29 31.66 5.18
C PHE A 446 -12.48 30.72 5.00
N SER A 447 -13.31 30.56 6.03
CA SER A 447 -14.45 29.64 6.01
C SER A 447 -15.52 30.01 4.99
N GLN A 448 -15.58 31.27 4.53
CA GLN A 448 -16.45 31.69 3.42
C GLN A 448 -16.10 31.02 2.08
N TYR A 449 -14.90 30.47 1.95
CA TYR A 449 -14.45 29.73 0.77
C TYR A 449 -14.71 28.22 0.88
N LEU A 450 -15.36 27.78 1.96
CA LEU A 450 -15.68 26.37 2.22
C LEU A 450 -17.20 26.15 2.21
N ARG A 451 -17.62 24.90 1.96
CA ARG A 451 -19.02 24.49 2.17
C ARG A 451 -19.40 24.67 3.64
N HIS A 452 -20.66 25.06 3.87
CA HIS A 452 -21.23 25.32 5.19
C HIS A 452 -20.43 26.39 5.98
N PRO A 453 -20.26 27.60 5.42
CA PRO A 453 -19.38 28.62 5.98
C PRO A 453 -19.79 29.07 7.39
N ASP A 454 -21.08 28.97 7.73
CA ASP A 454 -21.65 29.42 9.01
C ASP A 454 -21.75 28.31 10.07
N ASP A 455 -21.29 27.09 9.76
CA ASP A 455 -21.29 26.00 10.73
C ASP A 455 -20.35 26.29 11.92
N PRO A 456 -20.78 26.04 13.18
CA PRO A 456 -19.94 26.25 14.36
C PRO A 456 -18.60 25.51 14.33
N ALA A 457 -18.49 24.38 13.62
CA ALA A 457 -17.24 23.64 13.46
C ALA A 457 -16.24 24.32 12.51
N ARG A 458 -16.56 25.49 11.94
CA ARG A 458 -15.67 26.30 11.10
C ARG A 458 -15.13 27.54 11.82
N ARG A 459 -15.16 27.56 13.16
CA ARG A 459 -14.81 28.73 13.98
C ARG A 459 -14.10 28.33 15.28
N GLY A 460 -13.28 29.24 15.80
CA GLY A 460 -12.70 29.15 17.14
C GLY A 460 -11.38 28.36 17.20
N HIS A 461 -10.78 28.06 16.05
CA HIS A 461 -9.56 27.26 15.98
C HIS A 461 -8.31 28.12 16.05
N LYS A 462 -7.24 27.54 16.58
CA LYS A 462 -5.90 28.14 16.47
C LYS A 462 -5.40 28.01 15.04
N ILE A 463 -4.72 29.05 14.57
CA ILE A 463 -4.01 29.01 13.30
C ILE A 463 -2.58 28.57 13.55
N VAL A 464 -2.18 27.48 12.92
CA VAL A 464 -0.89 26.79 13.14
C VAL A 464 -0.30 26.41 11.79
N LEU A 465 1.01 26.19 11.73
CA LEU A 465 1.60 25.58 10.54
C LEU A 465 1.02 24.17 10.37
N THR A 466 0.54 23.86 9.17
CA THR A 466 0.06 22.55 8.77
C THR A 466 0.81 22.10 7.52
N HIS A 467 0.93 20.79 7.36
CA HIS A 467 1.47 20.24 6.12
C HIS A 467 0.49 20.49 4.96
N ALA A 468 -0.81 20.44 5.26
CA ALA A 468 -1.91 20.54 4.31
C ALA A 468 -1.81 19.53 3.17
N ASP A 469 -1.18 18.37 3.39
CA ASP A 469 -1.33 17.16 2.57
C ASP A 469 -0.68 15.94 3.27
N LEU A 470 -0.95 15.80 4.58
CA LEU A 470 -0.31 14.78 5.43
C LEU A 470 -0.95 13.40 5.24
N ASN A 471 -0.90 12.87 4.02
CA ASN A 471 -1.44 11.55 3.66
C ASN A 471 -0.35 10.46 3.69
N LEU A 472 -0.78 9.18 3.66
CA LEU A 472 0.13 8.02 3.78
C LEU A 472 1.18 7.90 2.66
N ARG A 473 1.03 8.59 1.52
CA ARG A 473 2.05 8.62 0.45
C ARG A 473 3.19 9.58 0.75
N ASN A 474 2.92 10.60 1.56
CA ASN A 474 3.84 11.69 1.89
C ASN A 474 4.62 11.44 3.19
N ILE A 475 4.27 10.37 3.91
CA ILE A 475 5.02 9.88 5.08
C ILE A 475 5.94 8.74 4.61
N LEU A 476 7.24 8.88 4.83
CA LEU A 476 8.24 7.86 4.54
C LEU A 476 8.58 7.06 5.80
N VAL A 477 8.66 5.75 5.67
CA VAL A 477 9.03 4.84 6.77
C VAL A 477 10.18 3.94 6.34
N ASP A 478 11.06 3.63 7.29
CA ASP A 478 12.20 2.75 7.07
C ASP A 478 12.32 1.72 8.21
N LYS A 479 13.00 0.61 7.93
CA LYS A 479 13.26 -0.40 8.94
C LYS A 479 14.30 0.12 9.92
N VAL A 480 14.02 -0.01 11.21
CA VAL A 480 14.93 0.34 12.31
C VAL A 480 15.19 -0.86 13.20
N THR A 481 16.33 -0.86 13.89
CA THR A 481 16.59 -1.81 14.98
C THR A 481 16.28 -1.10 16.29
N ARG A 482 15.39 -1.69 17.08
CA ARG A 482 14.99 -1.20 18.40
C ARG A 482 16.09 -1.45 19.43
N LEU A 483 15.92 -0.84 20.61
CA LEU A 483 16.85 -1.02 21.74
C LEU A 483 16.91 -2.46 22.25
N ASP A 484 15.81 -3.20 22.13
CA ASP A 484 15.72 -4.63 22.49
C ASP A 484 16.34 -5.55 21.43
N GLY A 485 16.93 -5.00 20.36
CA GLY A 485 17.58 -5.76 19.28
C GLY A 485 16.62 -6.28 18.20
N THR A 486 15.31 -6.15 18.39
CA THR A 486 14.30 -6.49 17.39
C THR A 486 14.29 -5.46 16.25
N ARG A 487 13.74 -5.83 15.09
CA ARG A 487 13.50 -4.90 13.98
C ARG A 487 12.07 -4.39 14.00
N GLY A 488 11.89 -3.15 13.56
CA GLY A 488 10.58 -2.52 13.41
C GLY A 488 10.60 -1.47 12.33
N TRP A 489 9.61 -0.60 12.36
CA TRP A 489 9.48 0.53 11.44
C TRP A 489 9.47 1.86 12.20
N ALA A 490 10.07 2.88 11.60
CA ALA A 490 9.96 4.25 12.09
C ALA A 490 9.77 5.23 10.92
N VAL A 491 9.14 6.35 11.20
CA VAL A 491 9.06 7.48 10.27
C VAL A 491 10.47 8.00 10.05
N SER A 492 10.84 8.01 8.77
CA SER A 492 12.15 8.40 8.25
C SER A 492 12.08 9.70 7.45
N GLY A 493 10.87 10.19 7.14
CA GLY A 493 10.66 11.42 6.39
C GLY A 493 9.20 11.85 6.28
N ILE A 494 8.98 13.16 6.15
CA ILE A 494 7.73 13.75 5.66
C ILE A 494 8.08 14.63 4.46
N VAL A 495 7.43 14.39 3.32
CA VAL A 495 7.72 15.02 2.02
C VAL A 495 6.49 15.68 1.41
N ASP A 496 6.69 16.47 0.36
CA ASP A 496 5.62 17.13 -0.41
C ASP A 496 4.92 18.28 0.34
N TRP A 497 5.72 19.27 0.76
CA TRP A 497 5.28 20.43 1.55
C TRP A 497 4.73 21.59 0.70
N GLU A 498 4.33 21.34 -0.54
CA GLU A 498 3.96 22.42 -1.48
C GLU A 498 2.66 23.15 -1.12
N ASN A 499 1.74 22.46 -0.44
CA ASN A 499 0.46 23.02 0.01
C ASN A 499 0.53 23.59 1.43
N SER A 500 1.68 23.46 2.10
CA SER A 500 1.83 23.83 3.51
C SER A 500 1.60 25.31 3.75
N GLY A 501 1.10 25.62 4.93
CA GLY A 501 0.72 26.98 5.29
C GLY A 501 0.21 27.06 6.72
N PHE A 502 -0.20 28.26 7.12
CA PHE A 502 -0.82 28.52 8.39
C PHE A 502 -2.34 28.38 8.21
N TYR A 503 -2.91 27.29 8.72
CA TYR A 503 -4.33 26.94 8.60
C TYR A 503 -4.94 26.65 9.98
N PRO A 504 -6.27 26.54 10.10
CA PRO A 504 -6.91 26.06 11.33
C PRO A 504 -6.34 24.70 11.77
N GLU A 505 -6.17 24.50 13.08
CA GLU A 505 -5.50 23.32 13.63
C GLU A 505 -6.15 21.97 13.31
N TYR A 506 -7.40 21.94 12.84
CA TYR A 506 -8.05 20.71 12.35
C TYR A 506 -7.61 20.31 10.92
N TRP A 507 -6.96 21.20 10.16
CA TRP A 507 -6.81 21.08 8.70
C TRP A 507 -6.07 19.82 8.26
N ASP A 508 -4.94 19.48 8.90
CA ASP A 508 -4.20 18.25 8.60
C ASP A 508 -5.02 16.99 8.94
N CYS A 509 -5.82 17.05 10.01
CA CYS A 509 -6.67 15.93 10.41
C CYS A 509 -7.75 15.66 9.36
N THR A 510 -8.52 16.69 8.98
CA THR A 510 -9.61 16.51 8.01
C THR A 510 -9.09 16.23 6.61
N LYS A 511 -7.96 16.84 6.20
CA LYS A 511 -7.37 16.58 4.89
C LYS A 511 -6.82 15.18 4.75
N ALA A 512 -6.19 14.63 5.79
CA ALA A 512 -5.74 13.24 5.77
C ALA A 512 -6.90 12.25 5.56
N GLN A 513 -8.14 12.63 5.91
CA GLN A 513 -9.36 11.84 5.72
C GLN A 513 -10.01 11.99 4.34
N PHE A 514 -9.62 12.99 3.53
CA PHE A 514 -10.21 13.26 2.21
C PHE A 514 -10.08 12.07 1.25
N GLU A 515 -8.98 11.34 1.35
CA GLU A 515 -8.76 10.09 0.61
C GLU A 515 -8.92 8.85 1.50
N GLY A 516 -9.63 8.96 2.63
CA GLY A 516 -9.80 7.88 3.60
C GLY A 516 -10.40 6.61 2.99
N PHE A 517 -11.24 6.74 1.95
CA PHE A 517 -11.79 5.61 1.19
C PHE A 517 -10.73 4.75 0.47
N ARG A 518 -9.52 5.29 0.27
CA ARG A 518 -8.41 4.56 -0.36
C ARG A 518 -7.65 3.68 0.62
N TRP A 519 -7.82 3.92 1.92
CA TRP A 519 -7.04 3.28 2.97
C TRP A 519 -7.94 2.38 3.81
N ASP A 520 -7.35 1.29 4.32
CA ASP A 520 -8.11 0.41 5.18
C ASP A 520 -8.32 1.05 6.56
N GLU A 521 -9.37 0.60 7.25
CA GLU A 521 -9.83 1.17 8.51
C GLU A 521 -8.75 1.26 9.59
N ARG A 522 -7.78 0.33 9.63
CA ARG A 522 -6.69 0.35 10.60
C ARG A 522 -5.89 1.65 10.51
N TRP A 523 -5.61 2.12 9.29
CA TRP A 523 -4.85 3.34 9.06
C TRP A 523 -5.70 4.60 9.23
N THR A 524 -6.98 4.53 8.87
CA THR A 524 -7.95 5.58 9.18
C THR A 524 -8.03 5.81 10.69
N ARG A 525 -8.11 4.75 11.50
CA ARG A 525 -8.06 4.80 12.97
C ARG A 525 -6.71 5.31 13.49
N ALA A 526 -5.60 4.82 12.95
CA ALA A 526 -4.27 5.28 13.35
C ALA A 526 -4.09 6.79 13.13
N LEU A 527 -4.55 7.32 11.98
CA LEU A 527 -4.52 8.76 11.70
C LEU A 527 -5.40 9.55 12.68
N LEU A 528 -6.59 9.06 13.02
CA LEU A 528 -7.42 9.69 14.06
C LEU A 528 -6.72 9.71 15.42
N GLU A 529 -6.06 8.63 15.81
CA GLU A 529 -5.28 8.55 17.04
C GLU A 529 -4.07 9.50 17.04
N VAL A 530 -3.46 9.78 15.89
CA VAL A 530 -2.42 10.83 15.77
C VAL A 530 -2.97 12.19 16.18
N PHE A 531 -4.22 12.52 15.80
CA PHE A 531 -4.81 13.84 16.08
C PHE A 531 -5.61 13.92 17.39
N ARG A 532 -5.88 12.78 18.04
CA ARG A 532 -6.68 12.68 19.27
C ARG A 532 -6.17 13.59 20.40
N PRO A 533 -4.86 13.69 20.71
CA PRO A 533 -4.37 14.59 21.77
C PRO A 533 -4.59 16.09 21.49
N PHE A 534 -4.86 16.45 20.25
CA PHE A 534 -5.05 17.85 19.83
C PHE A 534 -6.52 18.26 19.70
N GLY A 535 -7.47 17.36 20.03
CA GLY A 535 -8.91 17.63 20.01
C GLY A 535 -9.72 16.64 19.19
N GLY A 536 -9.09 15.76 18.41
CA GLY A 536 -9.74 14.70 17.61
C GLY A 536 -10.58 15.19 16.41
N TYR A 537 -11.14 16.40 16.49
CA TYR A 537 -11.82 17.13 15.43
C TYR A 537 -13.01 16.38 14.81
N VAL A 538 -13.78 15.66 15.64
CA VAL A 538 -14.89 14.80 15.18
C VAL A 538 -15.94 15.62 14.41
N LYS A 539 -16.30 16.80 14.92
CA LYS A 539 -17.32 17.67 14.29
C LYS A 539 -16.84 18.18 12.93
N GLU A 540 -15.58 18.58 12.84
CA GLU A 540 -14.95 19.09 11.63
C GLU A 540 -14.83 17.97 10.58
N ILE A 541 -14.49 16.76 11.00
CA ILE A 541 -14.45 15.57 10.13
C ILE A 541 -15.84 15.23 9.60
N GLU A 542 -16.86 15.22 10.45
CA GLU A 542 -18.24 14.96 10.05
C GLU A 542 -18.75 16.03 9.06
N LEU A 543 -18.47 17.30 9.33
CA LEU A 543 -18.81 18.41 8.43
C LEU A 543 -18.12 18.29 7.08
N GLU A 544 -16.83 17.93 7.07
CA GLU A 544 -16.06 17.70 5.85
C GLU A 544 -16.59 16.51 5.06
N LYS A 545 -16.86 15.36 5.70
CA LYS A 545 -17.47 14.19 5.05
C LYS A 545 -18.83 14.53 4.43
N ARG A 546 -19.68 15.27 5.16
CA ARG A 546 -20.95 15.79 4.64
C ARG A 546 -20.72 16.67 3.42
N SER A 547 -19.79 17.62 3.54
CA SER A 547 -19.41 18.51 2.44
C SER A 547 -19.00 17.71 1.21
N TRP A 548 -18.18 16.65 1.33
CA TRP A 548 -17.75 15.84 0.20
C TRP A 548 -18.89 15.02 -0.41
N SER A 549 -19.80 14.47 0.42
CA SER A 549 -20.94 13.68 -0.06
C SER A 549 -21.98 14.49 -0.84
N GLU A 550 -22.05 15.79 -0.60
CA GLU A 550 -23.01 16.69 -1.24
C GLU A 550 -22.56 17.21 -2.62
N GLY A 551 -21.34 16.88 -3.09
CA GLY A 551 -20.81 17.40 -4.36
C GLY A 551 -20.41 16.33 -5.36
N ASP A 552 -21.03 16.37 -6.54
CA ASP A 552 -20.62 15.62 -7.75
C ASP A 552 -19.52 16.35 -8.57
N GLY A 553 -18.71 17.19 -7.95
CA GLY A 553 -17.68 17.94 -8.66
C GLY A 553 -16.85 18.82 -7.77
N ALA A 554 -15.60 19.00 -8.20
CA ALA A 554 -14.68 20.06 -7.79
C ALA A 554 -15.39 21.38 -7.42
N PHE A 555 -14.88 22.04 -6.40
CA PHE A 555 -15.08 23.48 -6.26
C PHE A 555 -14.16 24.21 -7.22
#